data_AF-A0A812SM12-F1
#
_entry.id   AF-A0A812SM12-F1
#
_cell.length_a   1.000
_cell.length_b   1.000
_cell.length_c   1.000
_cell.angle_alpha   90.00
_cell.angle_beta   90.00
_cell.angle_gamma   90.00
#
_symmetry.space_group_name_H-M   'P 1'
#
loop_
_entity.id
_entity.type
_entity.pdbx_description
1 polymer ?
#
loop_
_entity_poly.entity_id
_entity_poly.type
_entity_poly.pdbx_seq_one_letter_code
_entity_poly.pdbx_strand_id
1 'polypeptide(L)'
;TTSALPSFTRTTLKRSVIPPASEGTPDIVWELNKAMNGIREASRQWGVKIRKVKTADGFEELLLCPNTYYKKAADLCLSCHGDDFLASGEKEELDALDKLMAENYEVKILPRIGDPRYGGEVTEGRRLGRVIRWTEEGFTWECDPKYSPQVIQELDLKGCKGVDTPASKSTGTILYMSVDRPALQYAASELAEGMSKPLEIHWLRLKRIGKYIA
;
A
#
# COMPACT_ATOMS: atom_id res chain seq x y z
N THR A 1 -35.03 13.28 23.34
CA THR A 1 -33.87 12.37 23.38
C THR A 1 -34.05 11.34 22.29
N THR A 2 -33.45 11.60 21.13
CA THR A 2 -33.70 10.82 19.90
C THR A 2 -32.38 10.31 19.38
N SER A 3 -32.04 9.06 19.72
CA SER A 3 -30.81 8.41 19.29
C SER A 3 -30.90 8.03 17.81
N ALA A 4 -30.12 8.71 16.97
CA ALA A 4 -29.98 8.34 15.57
C ALA A 4 -29.23 6.99 15.46
N LEU A 5 -29.91 5.98 14.91
CA LEU A 5 -29.28 4.71 14.56
C LEU A 5 -28.36 4.90 13.33
N PRO A 6 -27.14 4.35 13.31
CA PRO A 6 -26.34 4.32 12.10
C PRO A 6 -27.04 3.42 11.05
N SER A 7 -27.30 3.98 9.87
CA SER A 7 -28.00 3.31 8.78
C SER A 7 -27.09 2.30 8.04
N PHE A 8 -26.80 1.17 8.70
CA PHE A 8 -26.08 0.07 8.07
C PHE A 8 -26.90 -0.52 6.91
N THR A 9 -26.38 -0.39 5.69
CA THR A 9 -26.91 -1.07 4.50
C THR A 9 -26.85 -2.59 4.68
N ARG A 10 -28.02 -3.23 4.72
CA ARG A 10 -28.20 -4.67 4.93
C ARG A 10 -27.76 -5.49 3.72
N THR A 11 -26.45 -5.66 3.55
CA THR A 11 -25.88 -6.54 2.52
C THR A 11 -25.84 -7.98 3.05
N THR A 12 -26.90 -8.76 2.82
CA THR A 12 -27.01 -10.13 3.32
C THR A 12 -26.05 -11.07 2.59
N LEU A 13 -24.90 -11.35 3.19
CA LEU A 13 -23.87 -12.23 2.64
C LEU A 13 -24.22 -13.69 2.95
N LYS A 14 -25.02 -14.32 2.09
CA LYS A 14 -25.34 -15.75 2.19
C LYS A 14 -24.11 -16.62 1.87
N ARG A 15 -23.17 -16.72 2.81
CA ARG A 15 -21.98 -17.57 2.73
C ARG A 15 -21.75 -18.27 4.07
N SER A 16 -21.75 -19.59 4.01
CA SER A 16 -21.39 -20.43 5.15
C SER A 16 -19.87 -20.54 5.27
N VAL A 17 -19.36 -20.53 6.51
CA VAL A 17 -17.96 -20.79 6.85
C VAL A 17 -17.88 -21.87 7.92
N ILE A 18 -16.76 -22.59 7.93
CA ILE A 18 -16.44 -23.52 9.02
C ILE A 18 -15.98 -22.67 10.23
N PRO A 19 -16.57 -22.83 11.42
CA PRO A 19 -16.14 -22.12 12.62
C PRO A 19 -14.70 -22.48 13.03
N PRO A 20 -14.03 -21.63 13.85
CA PRO A 20 -12.73 -21.96 14.42
C PRO A 20 -12.75 -23.29 15.17
N ALA A 21 -11.65 -24.04 15.15
CA ALA A 21 -11.56 -25.36 15.78
C ALA A 21 -11.81 -25.37 17.31
N SER A 22 -11.75 -24.21 17.97
CA SER A 22 -12.11 -23.99 19.37
C SER A 22 -13.61 -23.87 19.64
N GLU A 23 -14.42 -23.57 18.62
CA GLU A 23 -15.84 -23.20 18.73
C GLU A 23 -16.76 -24.02 17.80
N GLY A 24 -16.17 -24.83 16.91
CA GLY A 24 -16.89 -25.71 16.00
C GLY A 24 -17.23 -27.07 16.59
N THR A 25 -18.40 -27.59 16.24
CA THR A 25 -18.68 -29.04 16.24
C THR A 25 -18.72 -29.55 14.78
N PRO A 26 -18.49 -30.84 14.52
CA PRO A 26 -18.26 -31.36 13.17
C PRO A 26 -19.34 -31.05 12.13
N ASP A 27 -20.58 -30.83 12.58
CA ASP A 27 -21.78 -30.70 11.72
C ASP A 27 -22.36 -29.27 11.68
N ILE A 28 -21.69 -28.27 12.25
CA ILE A 28 -22.17 -26.87 12.29
C ILE A 28 -21.32 -25.96 11.40
N VAL A 29 -22.00 -25.23 10.50
CA VAL A 29 -21.43 -24.12 9.72
C VAL A 29 -22.08 -22.79 10.15
N TRP A 30 -21.32 -21.69 10.09
CA TRP A 30 -21.80 -20.35 10.45
C TRP A 30 -22.10 -19.51 9.20
N GLU A 31 -23.17 -18.71 9.21
CA GLU A 31 -23.46 -17.77 8.11
C GLU A 31 -22.82 -16.39 8.37
N LEU A 32 -22.09 -15.88 7.37
CA LEU A 32 -21.42 -14.58 7.45
C LEU A 32 -22.37 -13.39 7.25
N ASN A 33 -22.87 -12.84 8.36
CA ASN A 33 -23.66 -11.60 8.34
C ASN A 33 -22.92 -10.36 7.78
N LYS A 34 -21.59 -10.41 7.63
CA LYS A 34 -20.73 -9.37 7.04
C LYS A 34 -19.57 -10.00 6.27
N ALA A 35 -18.97 -9.25 5.34
CA ALA A 35 -17.77 -9.71 4.65
C ALA A 35 -16.59 -9.84 5.63
N MET A 36 -15.92 -10.99 5.61
CA MET A 36 -14.75 -11.28 6.46
C MET A 36 -13.46 -10.71 5.84
N ASN A 37 -12.51 -10.27 6.66
CA ASN A 37 -11.21 -9.85 6.15
C ASN A 37 -10.52 -11.00 5.39
N GLY A 38 -9.86 -10.69 4.29
CA GLY A 38 -9.19 -11.68 3.43
C GLY A 38 -10.03 -12.29 2.29
N ILE A 39 -11.36 -12.12 2.26
CA ILE A 39 -12.14 -12.45 1.05
C ILE A 39 -12.25 -11.24 0.11
N ARG A 40 -12.15 -11.48 -1.21
CA ARG A 40 -12.26 -10.43 -2.26
C ARG A 40 -13.51 -9.54 -2.12
N GLU A 41 -14.59 -10.10 -1.59
CA GLU A 41 -15.84 -9.39 -1.36
C GLU A 41 -15.73 -8.33 -0.25
N ALA A 42 -14.90 -8.53 0.77
CA ALA A 42 -14.65 -7.50 1.77
C ALA A 42 -13.90 -6.31 1.16
N SER A 43 -12.84 -6.57 0.40
CA SER A 43 -12.11 -5.54 -0.35
C SER A 43 -13.02 -4.78 -1.32
N ARG A 44 -13.97 -5.48 -1.98
CA ARG A 44 -14.96 -4.87 -2.87
C ARG A 44 -15.94 -3.95 -2.12
N GLN A 45 -16.52 -4.43 -1.02
CA GLN A 45 -17.45 -3.64 -0.21
C GLN A 45 -16.75 -2.43 0.44
N TRP A 46 -15.49 -2.60 0.85
CA TRP A 46 -14.64 -1.53 1.37
C TRP A 46 -14.38 -0.44 0.32
N GLY A 47 -13.95 -0.81 -0.90
CA GLY A 47 -13.78 0.13 -2.00
C GLY A 47 -15.06 0.89 -2.34
N VAL A 48 -16.23 0.21 -2.32
CA VAL A 48 -17.53 0.86 -2.50
C VAL A 48 -17.85 1.86 -1.38
N LYS A 49 -17.51 1.54 -0.11
CA LYS A 49 -17.66 2.48 1.02
C LYS A 49 -16.76 3.71 0.84
N ILE A 50 -15.47 3.51 0.56
CA ILE A 50 -14.50 4.60 0.33
C ILE A 50 -15.01 5.52 -0.76
N ARG A 51 -15.31 4.95 -1.94
CA ARG A 51 -15.79 5.70 -3.10
C ARG A 51 -16.99 6.55 -2.76
N LYS A 52 -18.01 5.96 -2.10
CA LYS A 52 -19.23 6.67 -1.69
C LYS A 52 -18.93 7.88 -0.79
N VAL A 53 -18.11 7.69 0.25
CA VAL A 53 -17.73 8.77 1.19
C VAL A 53 -16.97 9.88 0.47
N LYS A 54 -16.02 9.53 -0.40
CA LYS A 54 -15.19 10.50 -1.12
C LYS A 54 -15.96 11.28 -2.18
N THR A 55 -16.81 10.62 -2.97
CA THR A 55 -17.68 11.32 -3.93
C THR A 55 -18.70 12.23 -3.24
N ALA A 56 -19.14 11.91 -2.02
CA ALA A 56 -20.06 12.77 -1.26
C ALA A 56 -19.38 14.05 -0.73
N ASP A 57 -18.06 14.02 -0.50
CA ASP A 57 -17.25 15.19 -0.13
C ASP A 57 -16.73 15.99 -1.34
N GLY A 58 -17.10 15.59 -2.56
CA GLY A 58 -16.70 16.29 -3.80
C GLY A 58 -15.34 15.88 -4.37
N PHE A 59 -14.80 14.72 -3.97
CA PHE A 59 -13.67 14.12 -4.69
C PHE A 59 -14.15 13.42 -5.97
N GLU A 60 -13.37 13.56 -7.04
CA GLU A 60 -13.52 12.80 -8.29
C GLU A 60 -12.48 11.67 -8.33
N GLU A 61 -12.85 10.49 -8.83
CA GLU A 61 -11.95 9.35 -8.98
C GLU A 61 -11.17 9.45 -10.30
N LEU A 62 -9.84 9.29 -10.25
CA LEU A 62 -8.98 9.39 -11.43
C LEU A 62 -9.09 8.13 -12.30
N LEU A 63 -9.58 8.29 -13.53
CA LEU A 63 -9.76 7.20 -14.49
C LEU A 63 -8.47 6.42 -14.81
N LEU A 64 -7.32 7.11 -14.82
CA LEU A 64 -6.01 6.51 -15.13
C LEU A 64 -5.34 5.84 -13.92
N CYS A 65 -5.75 6.21 -12.70
CA CYS A 65 -5.14 5.77 -11.44
C CYS A 65 -6.24 5.30 -10.47
N PRO A 66 -6.76 4.07 -10.61
CA PRO A 66 -7.85 3.56 -9.78
C PRO A 66 -7.54 3.65 -8.28
N ASN A 67 -8.55 3.95 -7.47
CA ASN A 67 -8.42 4.27 -6.04
C ASN A 67 -7.63 5.54 -5.70
N THR A 68 -7.25 6.35 -6.69
CA THR A 68 -6.76 7.72 -6.46
C THR A 68 -7.86 8.72 -6.79
N TYR A 69 -8.00 9.71 -5.92
CA TYR A 69 -9.09 10.68 -5.88
C TYR A 69 -8.50 12.09 -5.86
N TYR A 70 -9.16 13.03 -6.53
CA TYR A 70 -8.74 14.43 -6.58
C TYR A 70 -9.93 15.37 -6.34
N LYS A 71 -9.76 16.34 -5.45
CA LYS A 71 -10.76 17.37 -5.12
C LYS A 71 -10.28 18.71 -5.66
N LYS A 72 -10.63 19.00 -6.92
CA LYS A 72 -10.11 20.15 -7.69
C LYS A 72 -10.31 21.51 -7.02
N ALA A 73 -11.38 21.69 -6.25
CA ALA A 73 -11.65 22.94 -5.53
C ALA A 73 -10.68 23.21 -4.36
N ALA A 74 -10.00 22.17 -3.89
CA ALA A 74 -9.09 22.16 -2.73
C ALA A 74 -7.63 21.86 -3.10
N ASP A 75 -7.35 21.65 -4.40
CA ASP A 75 -6.11 21.05 -4.93
C ASP A 75 -5.61 19.82 -4.15
N LEU A 76 -6.55 19.01 -3.65
CA LEU A 76 -6.28 17.93 -2.70
C LEU A 76 -6.32 16.59 -3.41
N CYS A 77 -5.18 15.89 -3.43
CA CYS A 77 -5.03 14.54 -3.95
C CYS A 77 -5.04 13.52 -2.79
N LEU A 78 -5.68 12.38 -3.01
CA LEU A 78 -5.78 11.27 -2.06
C LEU A 78 -5.66 9.94 -2.79
N SER A 79 -4.65 9.14 -2.46
CA SER A 79 -4.51 7.74 -2.89
C SER A 79 -4.91 6.79 -1.78
N CYS A 80 -5.73 5.79 -2.11
CA CYS A 80 -6.23 4.77 -1.19
C CYS A 80 -5.62 3.41 -1.58
N HIS A 81 -4.88 2.77 -0.67
CA HIS A 81 -4.22 1.49 -0.90
C HIS A 81 -4.65 0.46 0.16
N GLY A 82 -5.76 -0.23 -0.10
CA GLY A 82 -6.38 -1.12 0.88
C GLY A 82 -6.98 -0.30 2.02
N ASP A 83 -6.41 -0.46 3.21
CA ASP A 83 -6.82 0.28 4.43
C ASP A 83 -5.92 1.49 4.71
N ASP A 84 -4.81 1.66 3.96
CA ASP A 84 -3.91 2.80 4.06
C ASP A 84 -4.35 3.95 3.15
N PHE A 85 -4.19 5.18 3.64
CA PHE A 85 -4.52 6.41 2.92
C PHE A 85 -3.29 7.33 2.88
N LEU A 86 -3.00 7.91 1.70
CA LEU A 86 -1.93 8.88 1.50
C LEU A 86 -2.47 10.10 0.74
N ALA A 87 -2.36 11.29 1.33
CA ALA A 87 -2.86 12.53 0.75
C ALA A 87 -1.76 13.58 0.59
N SER A 88 -1.98 14.50 -0.35
CA SER A 88 -1.15 15.68 -0.58
C SER A 88 -2.03 16.88 -0.94
N GLY A 89 -1.82 18.00 -0.29
CA GLY A 89 -2.55 19.25 -0.46
C GLY A 89 -2.14 20.25 0.63
N GLU A 90 -2.78 21.41 0.65
CA GLU A 90 -2.52 22.44 1.66
C GLU A 90 -2.97 22.04 3.07
N LYS A 91 -2.42 22.71 4.09
CA LYS A 91 -2.62 22.37 5.50
C LYS A 91 -4.11 22.30 5.88
N GLU A 92 -4.88 23.29 5.49
CA GLU A 92 -6.29 23.46 5.85
C GLU A 92 -7.16 22.36 5.24
N GLU A 93 -6.87 21.97 4.01
CA GLU A 93 -7.57 20.92 3.27
C GLU A 93 -7.19 19.52 3.80
N LEU A 94 -5.95 19.33 4.25
CA LEU A 94 -5.55 18.16 5.02
C LEU A 94 -6.21 18.12 6.41
N ASP A 95 -6.35 19.26 7.10
CA ASP A 95 -7.08 19.36 8.38
C ASP A 95 -8.58 19.04 8.21
N ALA A 96 -9.19 19.38 7.08
CA ALA A 96 -10.56 19.01 6.73
C ALA A 96 -10.68 17.53 6.38
N LEU A 97 -9.72 16.99 5.62
CA LEU A 97 -9.65 15.57 5.25
C LEU A 97 -9.50 14.67 6.48
N ASP A 98 -8.63 15.04 7.44
CA ASP A 98 -8.42 14.26 8.67
C ASP A 98 -9.72 14.14 9.49
N LYS A 99 -10.53 15.21 9.57
CA LYS A 99 -11.86 15.18 10.20
C LYS A 99 -12.82 14.25 9.46
N LEU A 100 -12.94 14.39 8.14
CA LEU A 100 -13.76 13.52 7.30
C LEU A 100 -13.38 12.04 7.46
N MET A 101 -12.08 11.75 7.60
CA MET A 101 -11.59 10.40 7.83
C MET A 101 -11.97 9.88 9.22
N ALA A 102 -11.73 10.65 10.28
CA ALA A 102 -12.06 10.28 11.65
C ALA A 102 -13.58 10.10 11.90
N GLU A 103 -14.44 10.84 11.18
CA GLU A 103 -15.90 10.69 11.25
C GLU A 103 -16.41 9.40 10.58
N ASN A 104 -15.71 8.89 9.56
CA ASN A 104 -16.18 7.77 8.73
C ASN A 104 -15.46 6.44 9.02
N TYR A 105 -14.28 6.48 9.66
CA TYR A 105 -13.35 5.37 9.80
C TYR A 105 -12.59 5.42 11.13
N GLU A 106 -12.22 4.26 11.65
CA GLU A 106 -11.21 4.17 12.71
C GLU A 106 -9.83 4.31 12.07
N VAL A 107 -9.22 5.49 12.21
CA VAL A 107 -7.97 5.85 11.52
C VAL A 107 -6.88 6.31 12.48
N LYS A 108 -5.64 5.91 12.17
CA LYS A 108 -4.44 6.47 12.79
C LYS A 108 -3.86 7.56 11.88
N ILE A 109 -4.10 8.83 12.24
CA ILE A 109 -3.46 9.96 11.57
C ILE A 109 -1.95 9.90 11.90
N LEU A 110 -1.10 10.12 10.88
CA LEU A 110 0.35 10.09 11.00
C LEU A 110 0.92 11.50 10.74
N PRO A 111 2.00 11.92 11.42
CA PRO A 111 2.53 13.29 11.31
C PRO A 111 2.84 13.72 9.89
N ARG A 112 2.48 14.94 9.51
CA ARG A 112 2.62 15.45 8.14
C ARG A 112 4.08 15.65 7.77
N ILE A 113 4.46 15.13 6.59
CA ILE A 113 5.81 15.26 6.05
C ILE A 113 5.84 16.51 5.17
N GLY A 114 6.69 17.48 5.50
CA GLY A 114 6.75 18.73 4.72
C GLY A 114 7.50 19.85 5.42
N ASP A 115 7.44 21.04 4.82
CA ASP A 115 7.99 22.28 5.37
C ASP A 115 7.18 22.75 6.59
N PRO A 116 7.82 23.01 7.75
CA PRO A 116 7.13 23.56 8.92
C PRO A 116 6.38 24.87 8.66
N ARG A 117 6.80 25.69 7.69
CA ARG A 117 6.13 26.94 7.30
C ARG A 117 4.75 26.71 6.68
N TYR A 118 4.53 25.54 6.07
CA TYR A 118 3.29 25.14 5.39
C TYR A 118 2.59 23.98 6.11
N GLY A 119 2.85 23.81 7.42
CA GLY A 119 2.16 22.80 8.24
C GLY A 119 2.78 21.40 8.23
N GLY A 120 4.02 21.24 7.78
CA GLY A 120 4.81 20.04 8.01
C GLY A 120 5.14 19.88 9.51
N GLU A 121 5.01 18.65 10.02
CA GLU A 121 5.26 18.30 11.42
C GLU A 121 6.56 17.49 11.58
N VAL A 122 6.96 16.78 10.52
CA VAL A 122 8.19 16.00 10.43
C VAL A 122 8.85 16.18 9.06
N THR A 123 10.16 16.02 8.99
CA THR A 123 10.91 16.03 7.72
C THR A 123 11.07 14.62 7.11
N GLU A 124 10.79 13.56 7.86
CA GLU A 124 10.82 12.17 7.38
C GLU A 124 9.62 11.37 7.93
N GLY A 125 9.05 10.48 7.11
CA GLY A 125 8.09 9.49 7.59
C GLY A 125 7.91 8.30 6.65
N ARG A 126 7.54 7.14 7.22
CA ARG A 126 7.18 5.95 6.44
C ARG A 126 5.73 6.02 5.98
N ARG A 127 5.47 5.73 4.70
CA ARG A 127 4.13 5.64 4.07
C ARG A 127 4.14 4.57 2.98
N LEU A 128 3.14 3.70 2.92
CA LEU A 128 2.95 2.70 1.84
C LEU A 128 4.22 1.91 1.46
N GLY A 129 5.02 1.48 2.44
CA GLY A 129 6.27 0.75 2.19
C GLY A 129 7.41 1.59 1.59
N ARG A 130 7.38 2.91 1.77
CA ARG A 130 8.43 3.87 1.40
C ARG A 130 8.80 4.74 2.59
N VAL A 131 10.03 5.25 2.62
CA VAL A 131 10.40 6.40 3.45
C VAL A 131 10.33 7.62 2.56
N ILE A 132 9.50 8.60 2.94
CA ILE A 132 9.37 9.89 2.26
C ILE A 132 10.09 10.93 3.13
N ARG A 133 10.92 11.76 2.49
CA ARG A 133 11.63 12.88 3.12
C ARG A 133 11.27 14.18 2.44
N TRP A 134 11.18 15.24 3.23
CA TRP A 134 11.13 16.62 2.76
C TRP A 134 12.50 17.28 2.98
N THR A 135 12.91 18.08 2.00
CA THR A 135 14.14 18.88 1.98
C THR A 135 13.85 20.23 1.34
N GLU A 136 14.78 21.20 1.42
CA GLU A 136 14.64 22.49 0.74
C GLU A 136 14.57 22.36 -0.79
N GLU A 137 15.12 21.28 -1.36
CA GLU A 137 15.02 20.94 -2.80
C GLU A 137 13.69 20.25 -3.16
N GLY A 138 12.85 19.93 -2.17
CA GLY A 138 11.55 19.26 -2.33
C GLY A 138 11.47 17.89 -1.68
N PHE A 139 10.51 17.08 -2.14
CA PHE A 139 10.28 15.72 -1.64
C PHE A 139 11.17 14.70 -2.34
N THR A 140 11.74 13.80 -1.54
CA THR A 140 12.43 12.59 -2.01
C THR A 140 11.80 11.36 -1.38
N TRP A 141 11.94 10.19 -2.01
CA TRP A 141 11.48 8.93 -1.45
C TRP A 141 12.43 7.78 -1.76
N GLU A 142 12.48 6.82 -0.85
CA GLU A 142 13.18 5.56 -1.01
C GLU A 142 12.23 4.39 -0.72
N CYS A 143 12.49 3.25 -1.37
CA CYS A 143 11.79 2.01 -1.09
C CYS A 143 12.08 1.54 0.34
N ASP A 144 11.20 0.72 0.96
CA ASP A 144 11.36 0.27 2.36
C ASP A 144 12.79 -0.24 2.63
N PRO A 145 13.54 0.39 3.56
CA PRO A 145 14.91 -0.02 3.85
C PRO A 145 15.08 -1.47 4.28
N LYS A 146 14.00 -2.19 4.64
CA LYS A 146 14.05 -3.65 4.89
C LYS A 146 14.41 -4.46 3.64
N TYR A 147 14.07 -3.96 2.44
CA TYR A 147 14.15 -4.74 1.20
C TYR A 147 15.59 -4.94 0.72
N SER A 148 16.49 -3.95 0.87
CA SER A 148 17.90 -4.13 0.51
C SER A 148 18.59 -5.22 1.38
N PRO A 149 18.53 -5.19 2.72
CA PRO A 149 19.02 -6.28 3.58
C PRO A 149 18.34 -7.63 3.33
N GLN A 150 17.04 -7.65 3.00
CA GLN A 150 16.35 -8.89 2.62
C GLN A 150 16.90 -9.45 1.30
N VAL A 151 17.08 -8.63 0.27
CA VAL A 151 17.70 -9.02 -1.00
C VAL A 151 19.14 -9.52 -0.77
N ILE A 152 19.93 -8.83 0.06
CA ILE A 152 21.29 -9.25 0.44
C ILE A 152 21.27 -10.60 1.16
N GLN A 153 20.34 -10.83 2.09
CA GLN A 153 20.24 -12.09 2.83
C GLN A 153 19.69 -13.25 1.99
N GLU A 154 18.67 -13.00 1.15
CA GLU A 154 18.10 -14.01 0.25
C GLU A 154 19.06 -14.41 -0.88
N LEU A 155 19.97 -13.51 -1.25
CA LEU A 155 21.03 -13.75 -2.23
C LEU A 155 22.34 -14.30 -1.62
N ASP A 156 22.41 -14.46 -0.29
CA ASP A 156 23.59 -14.84 0.48
C ASP A 156 24.82 -13.93 0.26
N LEU A 157 24.59 -12.62 0.16
CA LEU A 157 25.61 -11.59 -0.16
C LEU A 157 26.26 -10.93 1.07
N LYS A 158 25.98 -11.41 2.29
CA LYS A 158 26.54 -10.80 3.52
C LYS A 158 28.06 -10.94 3.58
N GLY A 159 28.76 -9.81 3.47
CA GLY A 159 30.22 -9.74 3.57
C GLY A 159 30.98 -10.03 2.26
N CYS A 160 30.29 -10.22 1.14
CA CYS A 160 30.91 -10.50 -0.15
C CYS A 160 31.48 -9.22 -0.81
N LYS A 161 32.76 -9.24 -1.22
CA LYS A 161 33.27 -8.26 -2.20
C LYS A 161 32.65 -8.55 -3.58
N GLY A 162 32.24 -7.50 -4.29
CA GLY A 162 31.57 -7.63 -5.60
C GLY A 162 32.47 -8.19 -6.70
N VAL A 163 32.14 -9.39 -7.18
CA VAL A 163 32.59 -10.07 -8.42
C VAL A 163 31.45 -10.98 -8.92
N ASP A 164 31.51 -11.59 -10.12
CA ASP A 164 30.37 -12.24 -10.80
C ASP A 164 29.64 -13.42 -10.05
N THR A 165 28.27 -13.44 -10.01
CA THR A 165 27.33 -14.56 -9.58
C THR A 165 27.21 -14.89 -8.04
N PRO A 166 26.67 -16.05 -7.54
CA PRO A 166 25.27 -16.49 -7.16
C PRO A 166 24.52 -15.72 -5.99
N ALA A 167 23.27 -15.99 -5.48
CA ALA A 167 22.05 -16.79 -5.85
C ALA A 167 20.73 -16.51 -5.02
N SER A 168 19.53 -16.37 -5.64
CA SER A 168 18.13 -16.58 -5.08
C SER A 168 17.10 -15.47 -4.70
N LYS A 169 15.81 -15.88 -4.82
CA LYS A 169 14.51 -15.40 -4.25
C LYS A 169 14.03 -13.95 -4.39
N SER A 170 14.95 -13.02 -4.58
CA SER A 170 14.75 -11.56 -4.53
C SER A 170 13.88 -10.92 -5.63
N THR A 171 13.30 -11.68 -6.58
CA THR A 171 12.68 -11.11 -7.81
C THR A 171 11.47 -10.21 -7.52
N GLY A 172 10.57 -10.62 -6.61
CA GLY A 172 9.39 -9.82 -6.26
C GLY A 172 9.76 -8.52 -5.55
N THR A 173 10.75 -8.59 -4.66
CA THR A 173 11.34 -7.44 -3.96
C THR A 173 11.98 -6.46 -4.94
N ILE A 174 12.74 -6.98 -5.91
CA ILE A 174 13.37 -6.18 -6.98
C ILE A 174 12.33 -5.52 -7.88
N LEU A 175 11.26 -6.22 -8.25
CA LEU A 175 10.16 -5.64 -9.03
C LEU A 175 9.48 -4.49 -8.27
N TYR A 176 9.22 -4.66 -6.97
CA TYR A 176 8.68 -3.60 -6.12
C TYR A 176 9.64 -2.40 -6.02
N MET A 177 10.94 -2.63 -5.79
CA MET A 177 11.97 -1.59 -5.79
C MET A 177 12.11 -0.86 -7.13
N SER A 178 11.81 -1.53 -8.25
CA SER A 178 11.94 -0.94 -9.59
C SER A 178 10.93 0.17 -9.87
N VAL A 179 9.79 0.17 -9.16
CA VAL A 179 8.82 1.28 -9.22
C VAL A 179 9.48 2.61 -8.82
N ASP A 180 10.32 2.57 -7.79
CA ASP A 180 10.98 3.76 -7.22
C ASP A 180 12.37 4.04 -7.84
N ARG A 181 12.93 3.09 -8.59
CA ARG A 181 14.29 3.16 -9.15
C ARG A 181 14.26 2.78 -10.64
N PRO A 182 14.05 3.74 -11.57
CA PRO A 182 13.86 3.47 -13.00
C PRO A 182 14.96 2.62 -13.66
N ALA A 183 16.21 2.77 -13.21
CA ALA A 183 17.36 1.96 -13.64
C ALA A 183 17.18 0.44 -13.41
N LEU A 184 16.24 0.02 -12.54
CA LEU A 184 15.91 -1.37 -12.28
C LEU A 184 14.73 -1.89 -13.10
N GLN A 185 13.90 -1.05 -13.71
CA GLN A 185 12.62 -1.47 -14.32
C GLN A 185 12.81 -2.47 -15.45
N TYR A 186 13.69 -2.17 -16.40
CA TYR A 186 13.99 -3.07 -17.51
C TYR A 186 14.53 -4.43 -17.01
N ALA A 187 15.48 -4.38 -16.07
CA ALA A 187 16.09 -5.58 -15.52
C ALA A 187 15.13 -6.42 -14.65
N ALA A 188 14.15 -5.78 -14.00
CA ALA A 188 13.10 -6.45 -13.23
C ALA A 188 12.01 -7.07 -14.13
N SER A 189 11.62 -6.41 -15.23
CA SER A 189 10.67 -6.96 -16.21
C SER A 189 11.22 -8.23 -16.88
N GLU A 190 12.45 -8.14 -17.40
CA GLU A 190 13.19 -9.26 -18.00
C GLU A 190 13.37 -10.46 -17.04
N LEU A 191 13.39 -10.22 -15.73
CA LEU A 191 13.39 -11.27 -14.72
C LEU A 191 11.99 -11.85 -14.50
N ALA A 192 10.96 -11.01 -14.41
CA ALA A 192 9.58 -11.42 -14.18
C ALA A 192 9.04 -12.29 -15.32
N GLU A 193 9.32 -11.94 -16.58
CA GLU A 193 8.97 -12.75 -17.75
C GLU A 193 9.59 -14.15 -17.69
N GLY A 194 10.85 -14.21 -17.24
CA GLY A 194 11.61 -15.44 -17.04
C GLY A 194 11.16 -16.34 -15.87
N MET A 195 10.23 -15.91 -15.02
CA MET A 195 9.78 -16.65 -13.83
C MET A 195 8.96 -17.90 -14.16
N SER A 196 8.28 -17.93 -15.32
CA SER A 196 7.44 -19.07 -15.73
C SER A 196 8.26 -20.34 -16.05
N LYS A 197 9.50 -20.15 -16.53
CA LYS A 197 10.51 -21.17 -16.79
C LYS A 197 11.89 -20.59 -16.42
N PRO A 198 12.28 -20.61 -15.14
CA PRO A 198 13.52 -20.00 -14.69
C PRO A 198 14.73 -20.72 -15.29
N LEU A 199 15.56 -19.97 -16.01
CA LEU A 199 16.82 -20.42 -16.58
C LEU A 199 17.99 -19.89 -15.76
N GLU A 200 19.16 -20.50 -15.92
CA GLU A 200 20.39 -20.03 -15.27
C GLU A 200 20.69 -18.55 -15.60
N ILE A 201 20.41 -18.08 -16.82
CA ILE A 201 20.57 -16.66 -17.17
C ILE A 201 19.63 -15.73 -16.37
N HIS A 202 18.38 -16.13 -16.10
CA HIS A 202 17.46 -15.39 -15.22
C HIS A 202 18.02 -15.38 -13.79
N TRP A 203 18.61 -16.49 -13.36
CA TRP A 203 19.36 -16.57 -12.11
C TRP A 203 20.49 -15.54 -12.08
N LEU A 204 21.39 -15.49 -13.07
CA LEU A 204 22.52 -14.54 -13.13
C LEU A 204 22.07 -13.08 -13.03
N ARG A 205 21.04 -12.71 -13.81
CA ARG A 205 20.43 -11.37 -13.83
C ARG A 205 19.96 -10.92 -12.44
N LEU A 206 19.35 -11.82 -11.66
CA LEU A 206 18.81 -11.53 -10.33
C LEU A 206 19.91 -11.05 -9.35
N LYS A 207 21.07 -11.71 -9.32
CA LYS A 207 22.21 -11.26 -8.47
C LYS A 207 22.75 -9.92 -8.90
N ARG A 208 22.82 -9.68 -10.22
CA ARG A 208 23.42 -8.46 -10.76
C ARG A 208 22.65 -7.24 -10.28
N ILE A 209 21.33 -7.35 -10.19
CA ILE A 209 20.49 -6.34 -9.57
C ILE A 209 20.70 -6.28 -8.05
N GLY A 210 20.72 -7.42 -7.34
CA GLY A 210 20.98 -7.44 -5.90
C GLY A 210 22.31 -6.79 -5.49
N LYS A 211 23.38 -6.99 -6.27
CA LYS A 211 24.70 -6.37 -6.08
C LYS A 211 24.77 -4.89 -6.50
N TYR A 212 23.79 -4.39 -7.24
CA TYR A 212 23.62 -2.96 -7.54
C TYR A 212 22.77 -2.26 -6.47
N ILE A 213 21.98 -3.02 -5.71
CA ILE A 213 21.15 -2.56 -4.59
C ILE A 213 21.92 -2.56 -3.27
N ALA A 214 22.89 -3.47 -3.12
CA ALA A 214 23.79 -3.60 -1.98
C ALA A 214 24.91 -2.54 -1.97
#